data_AF-A0A7T9DJR9-F1
#
_entry.id   AF-A0A7T9DJR9-F1
#
_cell.length_a   1.000
_cell.length_b   1.000
_cell.length_c   1.000
_cell.angle_alpha   90.00
_cell.angle_beta   90.00
_cell.angle_gamma   90.00
#
_symmetry.space_group_name_H-M   'P 1'
#
loop_
_entity.id
_entity.type
_entity.pdbx_description
1 polymer ?
#
loop_
_entity_poly.entity_id
_entity_poly.type
_entity_poly.pdbx_seq_one_letter_code
_entity_poly.pdbx_strand_id
1 'polypeptide(L)'
;MALKFTELQKKIAQSLLTSPATMELLAERTGIPKAELQTELQFFQQLKLTTQNPTTKEYALKEEISAELKRRKAIEQEDDNAFRIQVIIEIQAVEEELLKKQLEKVLEVMGKEPYFRIYAHSSAPIEKVGERYSTFLEVNLSVRDFRALVRLMFFYGPTSVEVIKPKEIKFTLDDFQNGLVDMSEMVHGYAEYIMGILSRQQVEEFNQRLYKSLGNTAALQEEMNKNKAAAASAAPKMAPAPQGKEQ
;
A
#
# COMPACT_ATOMS: atom_id res chain seq x y z
N MET A 1 -3.72 -4.35 10.63
CA MET A 1 -3.08 -5.35 9.75
C MET A 1 -4.19 -5.94 8.88
N ALA A 2 -4.18 -5.65 7.57
CA ALA A 2 -5.19 -6.17 6.66
C ALA A 2 -5.17 -7.71 6.64
N LEU A 3 -6.33 -8.36 6.76
CA LEU A 3 -6.44 -9.80 6.61
C LEU A 3 -6.01 -10.20 5.19
N LYS A 4 -4.84 -10.84 5.07
CA LYS A 4 -4.36 -11.40 3.80
C LYS A 4 -4.95 -12.81 3.64
N PHE A 5 -5.84 -12.98 2.67
CA PHE A 5 -6.39 -14.30 2.32
C PHE A 5 -5.34 -15.15 1.59
N THR A 6 -5.30 -16.44 1.88
CA THR A 6 -4.46 -17.43 1.20
C THR A 6 -4.94 -17.67 -0.23
N GLU A 7 -4.09 -18.25 -1.10
CA GLU A 7 -4.50 -18.62 -2.46
C GLU A 7 -5.65 -19.65 -2.47
N LEU A 8 -5.67 -20.56 -1.49
CA LEU A 8 -6.77 -21.51 -1.30
C LEU A 8 -8.08 -20.78 -1.00
N GLN A 9 -8.05 -19.85 -0.04
CA GLN A 9 -9.21 -19.03 0.32
C GLN A 9 -9.72 -18.22 -0.87
N LYS A 10 -8.81 -17.61 -1.65
CA LYS A 10 -9.20 -16.88 -2.88
C LYS A 10 -9.86 -17.81 -3.89
N LYS A 11 -9.35 -19.03 -4.08
CA LYS A 11 -9.92 -20.02 -5.00
C LYS A 11 -11.32 -20.47 -4.56
N ILE A 12 -11.52 -20.69 -3.26
CA ILE A 12 -12.84 -21.02 -2.68
C ILE A 12 -13.81 -19.87 -2.90
N ALA A 13 -13.42 -18.63 -2.57
CA ALA A 13 -14.25 -17.45 -2.76
C ALA A 13 -14.63 -17.24 -4.23
N GLN A 14 -13.70 -17.43 -5.17
CA GLN A 14 -13.99 -17.36 -6.61
C GLN A 14 -14.98 -18.42 -7.08
N SER A 15 -14.88 -19.65 -6.57
CA SER A 15 -15.84 -20.72 -6.87
C SER A 15 -17.24 -20.37 -6.36
N LEU A 16 -17.34 -19.90 -5.12
CA LEU A 16 -18.60 -19.47 -4.48
C LEU A 16 -19.19 -18.19 -5.09
N LEU A 17 -18.36 -17.34 -5.71
CA LEU A 17 -18.82 -16.15 -6.43
C LEU A 17 -19.66 -16.49 -7.67
N THR A 18 -19.45 -17.69 -8.23
CA THR A 18 -20.13 -18.15 -9.44
C THR A 18 -21.48 -18.78 -9.11
N SER A 19 -21.52 -19.66 -8.11
CA SER A 19 -22.77 -20.24 -7.60
C SER A 19 -22.58 -20.78 -6.18
N PRO A 20 -23.67 -20.91 -5.38
CA PRO A 20 -23.66 -21.75 -4.18
C PRO A 20 -23.18 -23.17 -4.52
N ALA A 21 -22.52 -23.82 -3.57
CA ALA A 21 -21.98 -25.17 -3.77
C ALA A 21 -21.86 -25.96 -2.47
N THR A 22 -22.08 -27.28 -2.54
CA THR A 22 -21.78 -28.21 -1.44
C THR A 22 -20.27 -28.42 -1.29
N MET A 23 -19.85 -29.05 -0.18
CA MET A 23 -18.43 -29.36 0.05
C MET A 23 -17.86 -30.28 -1.03
N GLU A 24 -18.66 -31.25 -1.49
CA GLU A 24 -18.34 -32.17 -2.58
C GLU A 24 -18.04 -31.41 -3.88
N LEU A 25 -18.96 -30.53 -4.27
CA LEU A 25 -18.86 -29.77 -5.51
C LEU A 25 -17.72 -28.74 -5.46
N LEU A 26 -17.48 -28.14 -4.29
CA LEU A 26 -16.31 -27.28 -4.09
C LEU A 26 -15.00 -28.05 -4.23
N ALA A 27 -14.90 -29.26 -3.66
CA ALA A 27 -13.72 -30.11 -3.79
C ALA A 27 -13.45 -30.46 -5.26
N GLU A 28 -14.49 -30.80 -6.00
CA GLU A 28 -14.40 -31.10 -7.44
C GLU A 28 -13.94 -29.86 -8.24
N ARG A 29 -14.60 -28.70 -8.06
CA ARG A 29 -14.28 -27.47 -8.81
C ARG A 29 -12.90 -26.91 -8.50
N THR A 30 -12.45 -27.04 -7.25
CA THR A 30 -11.21 -26.41 -6.79
C THR A 30 -10.03 -27.36 -6.73
N GLY A 31 -10.25 -28.68 -6.73
CA GLY A 31 -9.22 -29.69 -6.51
C GLY A 31 -8.64 -29.69 -5.09
N ILE A 32 -9.29 -29.02 -4.14
CA ILE A 32 -8.83 -28.92 -2.74
C ILE A 32 -9.40 -30.10 -1.94
N PRO A 33 -8.59 -30.79 -1.11
CA PRO A 33 -9.09 -31.87 -0.25
C PRO A 33 -10.21 -31.42 0.68
N LYS A 34 -11.20 -32.29 0.92
CA LYS A 34 -12.37 -31.96 1.77
C LYS A 34 -12.01 -31.50 3.18
N ALA A 35 -10.98 -32.10 3.79
CA ALA A 35 -10.52 -31.74 5.13
C ALA A 35 -10.00 -30.29 5.20
N GLU A 36 -9.27 -29.86 4.15
CA GLU A 36 -8.79 -28.47 4.02
C GLU A 36 -9.96 -27.53 3.76
N LEU A 37 -10.87 -27.87 2.84
CA LEU A 37 -12.07 -27.08 2.58
C LEU A 37 -12.93 -26.86 3.82
N GLN A 38 -13.10 -27.89 4.66
CA GLN A 38 -13.86 -27.76 5.89
C GLN A 38 -13.24 -26.72 6.82
N THR A 39 -11.92 -26.75 6.99
CA THR A 39 -11.18 -25.78 7.81
C THR A 39 -11.35 -24.36 7.27
N GLU A 40 -11.19 -24.17 5.96
CA GLU A 40 -11.30 -22.85 5.32
C GLU A 40 -12.73 -22.31 5.30
N LEU A 41 -13.73 -23.17 5.12
CA LEU A 41 -15.14 -22.76 5.18
C LEU A 41 -15.56 -22.37 6.60
N GLN A 42 -15.08 -23.08 7.62
CA GLN A 42 -15.27 -22.69 9.01
C GLN A 42 -14.64 -21.32 9.30
N PHE A 43 -13.44 -21.07 8.78
CA PHE A 43 -12.81 -19.76 8.86
C PHE A 43 -13.66 -18.66 8.19
N PHE A 44 -14.21 -18.92 7.00
CA PHE A 44 -15.11 -17.97 6.31
C PHE A 44 -16.38 -17.70 7.10
N GLN A 45 -16.95 -18.71 7.76
CA GLN A 45 -18.12 -18.55 8.62
C GLN A 45 -17.79 -17.73 9.88
N GLN A 46 -16.63 -17.95 10.51
CA GLN A 46 -16.17 -17.16 11.65
C GLN A 46 -16.02 -15.68 11.31
N LEU A 47 -15.48 -15.39 10.11
CA LEU A 47 -15.42 -14.03 9.57
C LEU A 47 -16.75 -13.51 9.01
N LYS A 48 -17.81 -14.33 9.07
CA LYS A 48 -19.15 -14.00 8.57
C LYS A 48 -19.16 -13.63 7.08
N LEU A 49 -18.30 -14.25 6.27
CA LEU A 49 -18.18 -14.03 4.82
C LEU A 49 -19.12 -14.94 4.02
N THR A 50 -19.45 -16.11 4.57
CA THR A 50 -20.33 -17.09 3.94
C THR A 50 -21.55 -17.42 4.81
N THR A 51 -22.57 -17.95 4.15
CA THR A 51 -23.76 -18.56 4.77
C THR A 51 -23.88 -19.99 4.30
N GLN A 52 -24.40 -20.87 5.16
CA GLN A 52 -24.70 -22.27 4.80
C GLN A 52 -26.21 -22.49 4.80
N ASN A 53 -26.73 -23.05 3.72
CA ASN A 53 -28.13 -23.47 3.66
C ASN A 53 -28.32 -24.70 4.58
N PRO A 54 -29.25 -24.66 5.56
CA PRO A 54 -29.42 -25.74 6.52
C PRO A 54 -29.90 -27.05 5.88
N THR A 55 -30.64 -26.96 4.77
CA THR A 55 -31.25 -28.10 4.07
C THR A 55 -30.32 -28.69 3.02
N THR A 56 -29.82 -27.87 2.10
CA THR A 56 -28.96 -28.34 0.99
C THR A 56 -27.50 -28.51 1.40
N LYS A 57 -27.11 -27.97 2.56
CA LYS A 57 -25.72 -27.87 3.04
C LYS A 57 -24.80 -27.09 2.10
N GLU A 58 -25.35 -26.35 1.15
CA GLU A 58 -24.61 -25.49 0.24
C GLU A 58 -24.07 -24.27 0.97
N TYR A 59 -22.86 -23.89 0.62
CA TYR A 59 -22.22 -22.66 1.05
C TYR A 59 -22.41 -21.60 -0.03
N ALA A 60 -22.64 -20.36 0.37
CA ALA A 60 -22.69 -19.20 -0.51
C ALA A 60 -21.94 -18.03 0.15
N LEU A 61 -21.32 -17.17 -0.65
CA LEU A 61 -20.85 -15.88 -0.15
C LEU A 61 -22.06 -15.02 0.22
N LYS A 62 -21.93 -14.21 1.27
CA LYS A 62 -22.93 -13.18 1.56
C LYS A 62 -23.11 -12.25 0.36
N GLU A 63 -24.32 -11.71 0.22
CA GLU A 63 -24.69 -10.87 -0.92
C GLU A 63 -23.80 -9.62 -1.03
N GLU A 64 -23.56 -8.92 0.08
CA GLU A 64 -22.67 -7.75 0.14
C GLU A 64 -21.25 -8.05 -0.34
N ILE A 65 -20.69 -9.19 0.10
CA ILE A 65 -19.35 -9.63 -0.29
C ILE A 65 -19.32 -10.01 -1.77
N SER A 66 -20.34 -10.73 -2.24
CA SER A 66 -20.49 -11.10 -3.64
C SER A 66 -20.61 -9.88 -4.55
N ALA A 67 -21.40 -8.89 -4.15
CA ALA A 67 -21.58 -7.65 -4.89
C ALA A 67 -20.26 -6.87 -5.00
N GLU A 68 -19.52 -6.73 -3.89
CA GLU A 68 -18.23 -6.04 -3.87
C GLU A 68 -17.16 -6.77 -4.70
N LEU A 69 -17.09 -8.11 -4.62
CA LEU A 69 -16.16 -8.89 -5.45
C LEU A 69 -16.49 -8.79 -6.94
N LYS A 70 -17.78 -8.81 -7.31
CA LYS A 70 -18.21 -8.59 -8.70
C LYS A 70 -17.85 -7.19 -9.18
N ARG A 71 -18.08 -6.15 -8.36
CA ARG A 71 -17.68 -4.77 -8.66
C ARG A 71 -16.19 -4.66 -8.92
N ARG A 72 -15.35 -5.22 -8.04
CA ARG A 72 -13.89 -5.21 -8.19
C ARG A 72 -13.43 -5.95 -9.44
N LYS A 73 -14.05 -7.10 -9.75
CA LYS A 73 -13.73 -7.88 -10.93
C LYS A 73 -14.11 -7.15 -12.22
N ALA A 74 -15.25 -6.46 -12.25
CA ALA A 74 -15.65 -5.63 -13.38
C ALA A 74 -14.65 -4.49 -13.62
N ILE A 75 -14.25 -3.80 -12.54
CA ILE A 75 -13.20 -2.77 -12.60
C ILE A 75 -11.89 -3.38 -13.12
N GLU A 76 -11.43 -4.52 -12.58
CA GLU A 76 -10.16 -5.15 -13.00
C GLU A 76 -10.19 -5.64 -14.46
N GLN A 77 -11.35 -5.93 -15.02
CA GLN A 77 -11.48 -6.35 -16.43
C GLN A 77 -11.40 -5.17 -17.41
N GLU A 78 -11.82 -3.99 -16.98
CA GLU A 78 -11.79 -2.77 -17.80
C GLU A 78 -10.53 -1.92 -17.56
N ASP A 79 -9.76 -2.24 -16.53
CA ASP A 79 -8.61 -1.46 -16.11
C ASP A 79 -7.32 -1.90 -16.82
N ASP A 80 -6.84 -1.03 -17.69
CA ASP A 80 -5.60 -1.19 -18.47
C ASP A 80 -4.39 -0.45 -17.86
N ASN A 81 -4.55 0.08 -16.65
CA ASN A 81 -3.49 0.82 -15.96
C ASN A 81 -2.25 -0.04 -15.69
N ALA A 82 -1.07 0.56 -15.86
CA ALA A 82 0.20 -0.15 -15.78
C ALA A 82 0.51 -0.71 -14.39
N PHE A 83 0.02 -0.09 -13.31
CA PHE A 83 0.34 -0.48 -11.93
C PHE A 83 -0.91 -0.72 -11.11
N ARG A 84 -0.89 -1.75 -10.27
CA ARG A 84 -1.82 -1.92 -9.16
C ARG A 84 -1.05 -1.75 -7.86
N ILE A 85 -1.49 -0.82 -7.03
CA ILE A 85 -0.80 -0.45 -5.80
C ILE A 85 -1.77 -0.41 -4.61
N GLN A 86 -1.20 -0.52 -3.43
CA GLN A 86 -1.85 -0.17 -2.17
C GLN A 86 -1.06 0.95 -1.54
N VAL A 87 -1.73 2.04 -1.19
CA VAL A 87 -1.10 3.20 -0.56
C VAL A 87 -1.71 3.44 0.81
N ILE A 88 -0.88 3.94 1.72
CA ILE A 88 -1.32 4.43 3.03
C ILE A 88 -1.04 5.93 3.06
N ILE A 89 -2.06 6.72 3.36
CA ILE A 89 -1.98 8.17 3.48
C ILE A 89 -2.30 8.52 4.94
N GLU A 90 -1.38 9.20 5.60
CA GLU A 90 -1.63 9.74 6.94
C GLU A 90 -2.30 11.10 6.82
N ILE A 91 -3.41 11.28 7.53
CA ILE A 91 -4.15 12.54 7.55
C ILE A 91 -4.19 13.01 9.00
N GLN A 92 -3.90 14.28 9.23
CA GLN A 92 -3.91 14.91 10.55
C GLN A 92 -4.68 16.23 10.52
N ALA A 93 -5.42 16.52 11.59
CA ALA A 93 -6.09 17.80 11.79
C ALA A 93 -6.16 18.17 13.27
N VAL A 94 -6.37 19.46 13.56
CA VAL A 94 -6.56 19.96 14.94
C VAL A 94 -7.92 19.61 15.52
N GLU A 95 -8.91 19.33 14.65
CA GLU A 95 -10.28 18.97 15.01
C GLU A 95 -10.68 17.68 14.31
N GLU A 96 -11.39 16.81 15.03
CA GLU A 96 -11.86 15.52 14.50
C GLU A 96 -12.80 15.69 13.30
N GLU A 97 -13.72 16.65 13.34
CA GLU A 97 -14.65 16.91 12.24
C GLU A 97 -13.95 17.44 10.98
N LEU A 98 -12.89 18.24 11.15
CA LEU A 98 -12.06 18.66 10.03
C LEU A 98 -11.32 17.47 9.41
N LEU A 99 -10.82 16.55 10.24
CA LEU A 99 -10.15 15.34 9.78
C LEU A 99 -11.09 14.47 8.91
N LYS A 100 -12.34 14.25 9.36
CA LYS A 100 -13.35 13.48 8.61
C LYS A 100 -13.61 14.10 7.23
N LYS A 101 -13.82 15.41 7.19
CA LYS A 101 -14.03 16.15 5.93
C LYS A 101 -12.83 16.06 4.99
N GLN A 102 -11.61 16.15 5.51
CA GLN A 102 -10.40 16.01 4.71
C GLN A 102 -10.27 14.60 4.13
N LEU A 103 -10.57 13.56 4.92
CA LEU A 103 -10.56 12.18 4.46
C LEU A 103 -11.54 11.95 3.30
N GLU A 104 -12.79 12.40 3.45
CA GLU A 104 -13.79 12.34 2.39
C GLU A 104 -13.34 13.12 1.15
N LYS A 105 -12.75 14.30 1.34
CA LYS A 105 -12.27 15.13 0.23
C LYS A 105 -11.14 14.48 -0.54
N VAL A 106 -10.19 13.84 0.14
CA VAL A 106 -9.08 13.11 -0.49
C VAL A 106 -9.63 12.00 -1.39
N LEU A 107 -10.58 11.21 -0.89
CA LEU A 107 -11.22 10.15 -1.68
C LEU A 107 -12.02 10.69 -2.86
N GLU A 108 -12.77 11.77 -2.65
CA GLU A 108 -13.56 12.43 -3.70
C GLU A 108 -12.67 12.95 -4.84
N VAL A 109 -11.58 13.65 -4.50
CA VAL A 109 -10.64 14.20 -5.48
C VAL A 109 -9.91 13.07 -6.19
N MET A 110 -9.37 12.11 -5.45
CA MET A 110 -8.65 10.96 -6.03
C MET A 110 -9.54 10.13 -6.96
N GLY A 111 -10.83 9.96 -6.62
CA GLY A 111 -11.79 9.22 -7.44
C GLY A 111 -12.20 9.93 -8.74
N LYS A 112 -11.92 11.24 -8.87
CA LYS A 112 -12.17 12.04 -10.08
C LYS A 112 -10.96 12.13 -11.01
N GLU A 113 -9.79 11.70 -10.54
CA GLU A 113 -8.57 11.72 -11.34
C GLU A 113 -8.64 10.67 -12.47
N PRO A 114 -8.49 11.07 -13.75
CA PRO A 114 -8.61 10.13 -14.87
C PRO A 114 -7.47 9.10 -14.94
N TYR A 115 -6.40 9.32 -14.17
CA TYR A 115 -5.21 8.48 -14.16
C TYR A 115 -5.26 7.39 -13.07
N PHE A 116 -6.28 7.43 -12.21
CA PHE A 116 -6.43 6.53 -11.06
C PHE A 116 -7.73 5.75 -11.15
N ARG A 117 -7.70 4.50 -10.71
CA ARG A 117 -8.90 3.68 -10.54
C ARG A 117 -8.93 3.06 -9.16
N ILE A 118 -9.83 3.54 -8.30
CA ILE A 118 -9.96 3.05 -6.92
C ILE A 118 -10.74 1.74 -6.91
N TYR A 119 -10.10 0.68 -6.43
CA TYR A 119 -10.71 -0.63 -6.21
C TYR A 119 -11.38 -0.70 -4.84
N ALA A 120 -10.71 -0.20 -3.82
CA ALA A 120 -11.19 -0.24 -2.45
C ALA A 120 -10.47 0.81 -1.62
N HIS A 121 -11.07 1.21 -0.51
CA HIS A 121 -10.40 1.99 0.51
C HIS A 121 -10.94 1.62 1.89
N SER A 122 -10.16 1.91 2.91
CA SER A 122 -10.57 1.82 4.31
C SER A 122 -9.77 2.80 5.14
N SER A 123 -10.36 3.30 6.22
CA SER A 123 -9.67 4.18 7.17
C SER A 123 -9.49 3.49 8.51
N ALA A 124 -8.36 3.74 9.16
CA ALA A 124 -8.18 3.39 10.56
C ALA A 124 -9.13 4.22 11.45
N PRO A 125 -9.44 3.77 12.68
CA PRO A 125 -10.09 4.62 13.67
C PRO A 125 -9.32 5.94 13.86
N ILE A 126 -10.06 7.01 14.14
CA ILE A 126 -9.43 8.30 14.44
C ILE A 126 -8.87 8.25 15.86
N GLU A 127 -7.60 8.61 16.00
CA GLU A 127 -6.89 8.64 17.28
C GLU A 127 -6.42 10.05 17.60
N LYS A 128 -6.42 10.42 18.88
CA LYS A 128 -5.87 11.70 19.35
C LYS A 128 -4.38 11.52 19.69
N VAL A 129 -3.51 12.22 18.97
CA VAL A 129 -2.06 12.20 19.13
C VAL A 129 -1.60 13.61 19.54
N GLY A 130 -1.37 13.80 20.84
CA GLY A 130 -1.07 15.11 21.41
C GLY A 130 -2.25 16.09 21.26
N GLU A 131 -2.02 17.21 20.58
CA GLU A 131 -3.03 18.24 20.30
C GLU A 131 -3.76 18.04 18.97
N ARG A 132 -3.47 16.95 18.24
CA ARG A 132 -4.04 16.67 16.91
C ARG A 132 -4.81 15.35 16.90
N TYR A 133 -5.69 15.22 15.93
CA TYR A 133 -6.33 13.98 15.54
C TYR A 133 -5.62 13.42 14.31
N SER A 134 -5.41 12.12 14.27
CA SER A 134 -4.74 11.41 13.18
C SER A 134 -5.54 10.16 12.77
N THR A 135 -5.44 9.80 11.49
CA THR A 135 -5.90 8.53 10.95
C THR A 135 -5.07 8.14 9.73
N PHE A 136 -5.16 6.87 9.36
CA PHE A 136 -4.57 6.33 8.14
C PHE A 136 -5.67 5.96 7.15
N LEU A 137 -5.55 6.46 5.92
CA LEU A 137 -6.35 6.06 4.79
C LEU A 137 -5.58 5.05 3.96
N GLU A 138 -6.06 3.82 3.90
CA GLU A 138 -5.54 2.76 3.04
C GLU A 138 -6.36 2.72 1.75
N VAL A 139 -5.71 2.86 0.60
CA VAL A 139 -6.36 2.86 -0.73
C VAL A 139 -5.73 1.79 -1.62
N ASN A 140 -6.55 0.88 -2.12
CA ASN A 140 -6.19 -0.05 -3.19
C ASN A 140 -6.65 0.56 -4.51
N LEU A 141 -5.71 0.89 -5.38
CA LEU A 141 -5.98 1.53 -6.65
C LEU A 141 -5.02 1.04 -7.73
N SER A 142 -5.35 1.32 -8.99
CA SER A 142 -4.36 1.30 -10.06
C SER A 142 -4.01 2.71 -10.51
N VAL A 143 -2.81 2.83 -11.07
CA VAL A 143 -2.30 4.07 -11.65
C VAL A 143 -1.81 3.80 -13.07
N ARG A 144 -2.20 4.67 -14.00
CA ARG A 144 -2.05 4.45 -15.44
C ARG A 144 -0.64 4.20 -15.91
N ASP A 145 0.30 4.99 -15.41
CA ASP A 145 1.69 5.02 -15.86
C ASP A 145 2.61 5.57 -14.73
N PHE A 146 3.92 5.61 -15.00
CA PHE A 146 4.90 6.08 -14.02
C PHE A 146 4.66 7.54 -13.63
N ARG A 147 4.26 8.37 -14.59
CA ARG A 147 3.98 9.79 -14.39
C ARG A 147 2.79 9.98 -13.46
N ALA A 148 1.73 9.18 -13.62
CA ALA A 148 0.58 9.14 -12.72
C ALA A 148 0.98 8.70 -11.31
N LEU A 149 1.88 7.71 -11.19
CA LEU A 149 2.42 7.30 -9.89
C LEU A 149 3.19 8.45 -9.21
N VAL A 150 4.05 9.16 -9.94
CA VAL A 150 4.77 10.33 -9.43
C VAL A 150 3.78 11.38 -8.93
N ARG A 151 2.76 11.73 -9.72
CA ARG A 151 1.71 12.67 -9.31
C ARG A 151 1.00 12.21 -8.04
N LEU A 152 0.72 10.91 -7.90
CA LEU A 152 0.13 10.37 -6.68
C LEU A 152 1.04 10.62 -5.47
N MET A 153 2.36 10.44 -5.62
CA MET A 153 3.33 10.70 -4.54
C MET A 153 3.30 12.16 -4.08
N PHE A 154 3.27 13.10 -5.02
CA PHE A 154 3.33 14.52 -4.70
C PHE A 154 2.01 15.07 -4.15
N PHE A 155 0.87 14.76 -4.80
CA PHE A 155 -0.40 15.35 -4.41
C PHE A 155 -1.01 14.75 -3.15
N TYR A 156 -0.76 13.46 -2.89
CA TYR A 156 -1.37 12.75 -1.78
C TYR A 156 -0.39 12.37 -0.67
N GLY A 157 0.92 12.52 -0.91
CA GLY A 157 1.97 12.30 0.10
C GLY A 157 1.82 10.99 0.87
N PRO A 158 1.63 9.82 0.22
CA PRO A 158 1.45 8.58 0.94
C PRO A 158 2.69 8.27 1.79
N THR A 159 2.45 7.79 3.00
CA THR A 159 3.51 7.33 3.91
C THR A 159 4.02 5.94 3.55
N SER A 160 3.23 5.16 2.81
CA SER A 160 3.62 3.84 2.29
C SER A 160 3.00 3.56 0.93
N VAL A 161 3.75 2.86 0.08
CA VAL A 161 3.32 2.40 -1.25
C VAL A 161 3.77 0.96 -1.44
N GLU A 162 2.82 0.04 -1.58
CA GLU A 162 3.05 -1.38 -1.90
C GLU A 162 2.63 -1.65 -3.34
N VAL A 163 3.56 -2.07 -4.19
CA VAL A 163 3.26 -2.47 -5.57
C VAL A 163 2.74 -3.91 -5.57
N ILE A 164 1.49 -4.08 -5.99
CA ILE A 164 0.82 -5.39 -6.09
C ILE A 164 1.05 -6.00 -7.48
N LYS A 165 0.97 -5.18 -8.53
CA LYS A 165 1.26 -5.55 -9.93
C LYS A 165 1.89 -4.35 -10.66
N PRO A 166 2.75 -4.58 -11.67
CA PRO A 166 3.27 -5.88 -12.12
C PRO A 166 4.48 -6.30 -11.26
N LYS A 167 4.97 -7.53 -11.46
CA LYS A 167 6.19 -8.01 -10.77
C LYS A 167 7.47 -7.38 -11.33
N GLU A 168 7.46 -7.09 -12.62
CA GLU A 168 8.55 -6.45 -13.34
C GLU A 168 7.98 -5.29 -14.14
N ILE A 169 8.70 -4.17 -14.17
CA ILE A 169 8.32 -2.99 -14.92
C ILE A 169 9.44 -2.67 -15.89
N LYS A 170 9.08 -2.39 -17.13
CA LYS A 170 10.01 -1.88 -18.14
C LYS A 170 9.64 -0.44 -18.43
N PHE A 171 10.57 0.46 -18.16
CA PHE A 171 10.44 1.87 -18.51
C PHE A 171 11.16 2.13 -19.81
N THR A 172 10.54 2.92 -20.69
CA THR A 172 11.32 3.56 -21.76
C THR A 172 12.11 4.71 -21.16
N LEU A 173 13.16 5.15 -21.86
CA LEU A 173 13.92 6.33 -21.46
C LEU A 173 13.02 7.59 -21.44
N ASP A 174 12.07 7.66 -22.38
CA ASP A 174 11.11 8.76 -22.48
C ASP A 174 10.16 8.81 -21.27
N ASP A 175 9.60 7.68 -20.85
CA ASP A 175 8.75 7.60 -19.65
C ASP A 175 9.49 8.10 -18.41
N PHE A 176 10.74 7.69 -18.27
CA PHE A 176 11.57 8.06 -17.14
C PHE A 176 11.92 9.56 -17.17
N GLN A 177 12.32 10.09 -18.33
CA GLN A 177 12.60 11.52 -18.50
C GLN A 177 11.36 12.38 -18.23
N ASN A 178 10.21 12.01 -18.78
CA ASN A 178 8.94 12.71 -18.53
C ASN A 178 8.56 12.67 -17.05
N GLY A 179 8.77 11.54 -16.38
CA GLY A 179 8.60 11.44 -14.93
C GLY A 179 9.51 12.41 -14.18
N LEU A 180 10.80 12.47 -14.51
CA LEU A 180 11.75 13.39 -13.86
C LEU A 180 11.43 14.86 -14.11
N VAL A 181 10.95 15.22 -15.31
CA VAL A 181 10.49 16.58 -15.62
C VAL A 181 9.29 16.95 -14.75
N ASP A 182 8.27 16.08 -14.69
CA ASP A 182 7.10 16.27 -13.82
C ASP A 182 7.51 16.43 -12.34
N MET A 183 8.47 15.62 -11.86
CA MET A 183 9.00 15.77 -10.50
C MET A 183 9.65 17.15 -10.29
N SER A 184 10.48 17.59 -11.24
CA SER A 184 11.15 18.89 -11.17
C SER A 184 10.15 20.05 -11.18
N GLU A 185 9.13 19.99 -12.05
CA GLU A 185 8.06 20.98 -12.12
C GLU A 185 7.26 21.03 -10.80
N MET A 186 6.89 19.88 -10.24
CA MET A 186 6.18 19.83 -8.96
C MET A 186 7.02 20.39 -7.82
N VAL A 187 8.29 19.99 -7.70
CA VAL A 187 9.21 20.53 -6.68
C VAL A 187 9.35 22.05 -6.80
N HIS A 188 9.51 22.55 -8.03
CA HIS A 188 9.61 23.98 -8.28
C HIS A 188 8.31 24.70 -7.91
N GLY A 189 7.15 24.18 -8.32
CA GLY A 189 5.85 24.75 -7.99
C GLY A 189 5.59 24.79 -6.49
N TYR A 190 5.97 23.76 -5.73
CA TYR A 190 5.90 23.80 -4.26
C TYR A 190 6.85 24.83 -3.67
N ALA A 191 8.07 24.95 -4.19
CA ALA A 191 9.01 25.96 -3.73
C ALA A 191 8.47 27.37 -3.97
N GLU A 192 7.93 27.66 -5.15
CA GLU A 192 7.29 28.94 -5.46
C GLU A 192 6.09 29.22 -4.56
N TYR A 193 5.20 28.23 -4.37
CA TYR A 193 4.04 28.37 -3.49
C TYR A 193 4.45 28.70 -2.04
N ILE A 194 5.41 27.96 -1.49
CA ILE A 194 5.95 28.19 -0.15
C ILE A 194 6.57 29.58 -0.05
N MET A 195 7.42 29.96 -1.02
CA MET A 195 8.07 31.27 -1.03
C MET A 195 7.07 32.42 -1.18
N GLY A 196 5.94 32.19 -1.84
CA GLY A 196 4.86 33.17 -2.00
C GLY A 196 4.04 33.42 -0.73
N ILE A 197 3.94 32.44 0.18
CA ILE A 197 3.20 32.58 1.44
C ILE A 197 4.07 32.99 2.64
N LEU A 198 5.40 32.81 2.54
CA LEU A 198 6.33 33.13 3.62
C LEU A 198 6.82 34.58 3.56
N SER A 199 6.95 35.20 4.72
CA SER A 199 7.68 36.47 4.84
C SER A 199 9.19 36.27 4.65
N ARG A 200 9.92 37.35 4.35
CA ARG A 200 11.38 37.33 4.17
C ARG A 200 12.12 36.68 5.35
N GLN A 201 11.71 36.97 6.58
CA GLN A 201 12.30 36.38 7.78
C GLN A 201 12.04 34.87 7.87
N GLN A 202 10.81 34.43 7.57
CA GLN A 202 10.45 33.01 7.59
C GLN A 202 11.18 32.21 6.50
N VAL A 203 11.42 32.81 5.33
CA VAL A 203 12.24 32.21 4.27
C VAL A 203 13.66 31.97 4.75
N GLU A 204 14.26 32.93 5.44
CA GLU A 204 15.62 32.81 5.97
C GLU A 204 15.72 31.72 7.05
N GLU A 205 14.76 31.69 7.98
CA GLU A 205 14.68 30.63 9.00
C GLU A 205 14.45 29.25 8.37
N PHE A 206 13.56 29.16 7.36
CA PHE A 206 13.32 27.92 6.62
C PHE A 206 14.60 27.41 5.94
N ASN A 207 15.31 28.28 5.23
CA ASN A 207 16.57 27.93 4.57
C ASN A 207 17.63 27.47 5.57
N GLN A 208 17.79 28.17 6.69
CA GLN A 208 18.73 27.77 7.75
C GLN A 208 18.41 26.36 8.28
N ARG A 209 17.13 26.06 8.53
CA ARG A 209 16.71 24.72 8.99
C ARG A 209 16.96 23.65 7.93
N LEU A 210 16.59 23.93 6.67
CA LEU A 210 16.76 23.02 5.55
C LEU A 210 18.24 22.66 5.33
N TYR A 211 19.13 23.65 5.27
CA TYR A 211 20.56 23.41 5.09
C TYR A 211 21.21 22.75 6.31
N LYS A 212 20.75 23.07 7.53
CA LYS A 212 21.22 22.38 8.75
C LYS A 212 20.83 20.91 8.74
N SER A 213 19.62 20.56 8.31
CA SER A 213 19.20 19.15 8.21
C SER A 213 19.99 18.37 7.16
N LEU A 214 20.35 19.01 6.04
CA LEU A 214 21.16 18.40 4.98
C LEU A 214 22.64 18.27 5.37
N GLY A 215 23.20 19.28 6.06
CA GLY A 215 24.59 19.25 6.55
C GLY A 215 24.82 18.17 7.61
N ASN A 216 23.82 17.90 8.46
CA ASN A 216 23.88 16.82 9.44
C ASN A 216 23.91 15.42 8.79
N THR A 217 23.41 15.27 7.56
CA THR A 217 23.42 13.97 6.87
C THR A 217 24.84 13.55 6.50
N ALA A 218 25.67 14.49 6.05
CA ALA A 218 27.08 14.23 5.75
C ALA A 218 27.89 13.87 7.01
N ALA A 219 27.65 14.58 8.12
CA ALA A 219 28.29 14.29 9.40
C ALA A 219 27.88 12.91 9.96
N LEU A 220 26.59 12.56 9.89
CA LEU A 220 26.09 11.23 10.29
C LEU A 220 26.69 10.10 9.45
N GLN A 221 26.87 10.33 8.16
CA GLN A 221 27.46 9.34 7.25
C GLN A 221 28.95 9.12 7.52
N GLU A 222 29.68 10.18 7.89
CA GLU A 222 31.08 10.09 8.32
C GLU A 222 31.23 9.32 9.65
N GLU A 223 30.32 9.56 10.60
CA GLU A 223 30.30 8.88 11.90
C GLU A 223 29.95 7.39 11.76
N MET A 224 28.98 7.05 10.91
CA MET A 224 28.64 5.66 10.59
C MET A 224 29.81 4.91 9.93
N ASN A 225 30.58 5.58 9.07
CA ASN A 225 31.77 4.99 8.44
C ASN A 225 32.90 4.76 9.46
N LYS A 226 33.14 5.70 10.38
CA LYS A 226 34.10 5.52 11.49
C LYS A 226 33.71 4.34 12.38
N ASN A 227 32.43 4.21 12.72
CA ASN A 227 31.94 3.11 13.56
C ASN A 227 32.02 1.74 12.87
N LYS A 228 31.74 1.66 11.55
CA LYS A 228 31.95 0.42 10.78
C LYS A 228 33.42 0.01 10.70
N ALA A 229 34.32 0.98 10.50
CA ALA A 229 35.76 0.70 10.48
C ALA A 229 36.26 0.21 11.85
N ALA A 230 35.80 0.84 12.94
CA ALA A 230 36.11 0.40 14.30
C ALA A 230 35.59 -1.02 14.58
N ALA A 231 34.34 -1.32 14.21
CA ALA A 231 33.76 -2.65 14.36
C ALA A 231 34.49 -3.74 13.54
N ALA A 232 34.92 -3.42 12.31
CA ALA A 232 35.71 -4.33 11.48
C ALA A 232 37.11 -4.58 12.07
N SER A 233 37.72 -3.58 12.71
CA SER A 233 39.02 -3.72 13.38
C SER A 233 38.94 -4.46 14.73
N ALA A 234 37.78 -4.43 15.39
CA ALA A 234 37.52 -5.12 16.66
C ALA A 234 36.99 -6.55 16.47
N ALA A 235 36.66 -6.98 15.25
CA ALA A 235 36.24 -8.35 14.98
C ALA A 235 37.40 -9.30 15.33
N PRO A 236 37.20 -10.25 16.26
CA PRO A 236 38.25 -11.19 16.63
C PRO A 236 38.67 -11.96 15.38
N LYS A 237 39.97 -11.98 15.08
CA LYS A 237 40.53 -12.81 14.00
C LYS A 237 40.12 -14.25 14.31
N MET A 238 39.09 -14.76 13.61
CA MET A 238 38.72 -16.16 13.72
C MET A 238 39.96 -16.96 13.35
N ALA A 239 40.44 -17.75 14.31
CA ALA A 239 41.54 -18.66 14.06
C ALA A 239 41.17 -19.52 12.84
N PRO A 240 42.11 -19.74 11.91
CA PRO A 240 41.83 -20.52 10.72
C PRO A 240 41.26 -21.88 11.13
N ALA A 241 40.10 -22.22 10.55
CA ALA A 241 39.42 -23.47 10.84
C ALA A 241 40.42 -24.63 10.66
N PRO A 242 40.47 -25.59 11.61
CA PRO A 242 41.40 -26.70 11.53
C PRO A 242 41.14 -27.45 10.23
N GLN A 243 42.16 -27.51 9.36
CA GLN A 243 42.12 -28.31 8.14
C GLN A 243 41.90 -29.76 8.54
N GLY A 244 40.69 -30.26 8.26
CA GLY A 244 40.36 -31.66 8.42
C GLY A 244 41.32 -32.48 7.55
N LYS A 245 42.06 -33.37 8.20
CA LYS A 245 42.85 -34.39 7.49
C LYS A 245 41.86 -35.34 6.83
N GLU A 246 41.85 -35.37 5.50
CA GLU A 246 41.24 -36.45 4.73
C GLU A 246 42.04 -37.74 5.01
N GLN A 247 41.32 -38.80 5.39
CA GLN A 247 41.76 -40.19 5.40
C GLN A 247 40.98 -40.95 4.34
#